data_AF-A0A355RF19-F1
#
_entry.id   AF-A0A355RF19-F1
#
_cell.length_a   1.000
_cell.length_b   1.000
_cell.length_c   1.000
_cell.angle_alpha   90.00
_cell.angle_beta   90.00
_cell.angle_gamma   90.00
#
_symmetry.space_group_name_H-M   'P 1'
#
loop_
_entity.id
_entity.type
_entity.pdbx_description
1 polymer ?
#
loop_
_entity_poly.entity_id
_entity_poly.type
_entity_poly.pdbx_seq_one_letter_code
_entity_poly.pdbx_strand_id
1 'polypeptide(L)'
;AWQDATVFEAVALGVGGAEFFQKAFVELDEATLTSDTMKAVFDQMRTMRGFVDSNFSGRDWNLATAMVMNGEAAFQIMGDWAKGEFLAAGKEPGKDFLCASTPGEGFLYNVDSFAMFDVAGDDKTAGQLLLAGLILGKNFQKVFNLNKGSIPARTDVALDEFDSCAHTSAKDMADSNAGGSLLPSYAHGMALRGAQSGAITDVVTSHFNSDMSSDDAVQMLLQAVQ
;
A
#
# COMPACT_ATOMS: atom_id res chain seq x y z
N ALA A 1 -4.17 -12.05 5.28
CA ALA A 1 -2.70 -12.03 5.25
C ALA A 1 -2.19 -10.70 4.72
N TRP A 2 -1.91 -10.53 3.42
CA TRP A 2 -1.29 -9.27 2.95
C TRP A 2 -2.22 -8.03 3.05
N GLN A 3 -3.53 -8.21 2.87
CA GLN A 3 -4.51 -7.11 3.05
C GLN A 3 -4.51 -6.59 4.49
N ASP A 4 -4.31 -7.47 5.47
CA ASP A 4 -4.20 -7.08 6.89
C ASP A 4 -2.93 -6.23 7.11
N ALA A 5 -1.83 -6.56 6.44
CA ALA A 5 -0.60 -5.76 6.45
C ALA A 5 -0.79 -4.39 5.80
N THR A 6 -1.55 -4.29 4.71
CA THR A 6 -1.90 -2.99 4.08
C THR A 6 -2.69 -2.10 5.04
N VAL A 7 -3.68 -2.65 5.75
CA VAL A 7 -4.42 -1.88 6.77
C VAL A 7 -3.50 -1.50 7.94
N PHE A 8 -2.66 -2.42 8.39
CA PHE A 8 -1.75 -2.18 9.50
C PHE A 8 -0.73 -1.07 9.19
N GLU A 9 -0.12 -1.05 8.01
CA GLU A 9 0.86 -0.01 7.67
C GLU A 9 0.22 1.38 7.58
N ALA A 10 -1.02 1.46 7.08
CA ALA A 10 -1.78 2.70 7.07
C ALA A 10 -2.14 3.17 8.49
N VAL A 11 -2.57 2.25 9.36
CA VAL A 11 -2.82 2.54 10.78
C VAL A 11 -1.53 2.96 11.49
N ALA A 12 -0.41 2.31 11.21
CA ALA A 12 0.86 2.62 11.83
C ALA A 12 1.38 4.00 11.45
N LEU A 13 1.25 4.37 10.18
CA LEU A 13 1.55 5.74 9.73
C LEU A 13 0.58 6.76 10.37
N GLY A 14 -0.72 6.46 10.40
CA GLY A 14 -1.73 7.37 10.94
C GLY A 14 -1.60 7.62 12.46
N VAL A 15 -1.25 6.59 13.23
CA VAL A 15 -1.11 6.66 14.70
C VAL A 15 0.28 7.17 15.10
N GLY A 16 1.35 6.63 14.51
CA GLY A 16 2.72 6.94 14.92
C GLY A 16 3.38 8.07 14.13
N GLY A 17 2.87 8.40 12.95
CA GLY A 17 3.47 9.37 12.05
C GLY A 17 4.71 8.83 11.32
N ALA A 18 5.28 9.68 10.45
CA ALA A 18 6.34 9.29 9.54
C ALA A 18 7.65 8.85 10.24
N GLU A 19 8.06 9.55 11.31
CA GLU A 19 9.30 9.20 12.04
C GLU A 19 9.19 7.83 12.72
N PHE A 20 8.04 7.55 13.35
CA PHE A 20 7.76 6.24 13.93
C PHE A 20 7.78 5.15 12.85
N PHE A 21 7.11 5.38 11.72
CA PHE A 21 7.05 4.41 10.63
C PHE A 21 8.45 4.10 10.08
N GLN A 22 9.27 5.13 9.85
CA GLN A 22 10.65 5.01 9.40
C GLN A 22 11.46 4.12 10.35
N LYS A 23 11.43 4.42 11.65
CA LYS A 23 12.15 3.63 12.67
C LYS A 23 11.64 2.19 12.76
N ALA A 24 10.32 2.00 12.77
CA ALA A 24 9.70 0.70 12.95
C ALA A 24 9.87 -0.23 11.74
N PHE A 25 9.63 0.26 10.53
CA PHE A 25 9.44 -0.59 9.34
C PHE A 25 10.48 -0.38 8.25
N VAL A 26 11.42 0.55 8.42
CA VAL A 26 12.60 0.68 7.56
C VAL A 26 13.86 0.30 8.32
N GLU A 27 14.00 0.80 9.55
CA GLU A 27 15.20 0.59 10.37
C GLU A 27 15.09 -0.61 11.32
N LEU A 28 13.87 -1.13 11.55
CA LEU A 28 13.58 -2.21 12.50
C LEU A 28 14.09 -1.90 13.92
N ASP A 29 13.96 -0.63 14.35
CA ASP A 29 14.39 -0.19 15.67
C ASP A 29 13.59 -0.87 16.77
N GLU A 30 14.26 -1.69 17.58
CA GLU A 30 13.67 -2.48 18.65
C GLU A 30 12.91 -1.64 19.68
N ALA A 31 13.45 -0.47 20.05
CA ALA A 31 12.79 0.43 21.00
C ALA A 31 11.47 0.97 20.44
N THR A 32 11.43 1.28 19.15
CA THR A 32 10.21 1.72 18.46
C THR A 32 9.22 0.56 18.32
N LEU A 33 9.67 -0.63 17.94
CA LEU A 33 8.83 -1.83 17.79
C LEU A 33 8.20 -2.29 19.11
N THR A 34 8.84 -2.00 20.25
CA THR A 34 8.32 -2.32 21.60
C THR A 34 7.67 -1.15 22.33
N SER A 35 7.48 -0.02 21.65
CA SER A 35 6.94 1.20 22.26
C SER A 35 5.44 1.14 22.51
N ASP A 36 4.96 2.01 23.41
CA ASP A 36 3.54 2.26 23.63
C ASP A 36 2.82 2.70 22.34
N THR A 37 3.53 3.37 21.41
CA THR A 37 2.98 3.72 20.10
C THR A 37 2.70 2.47 19.26
N MET A 38 3.59 1.48 19.24
CA MET A 38 3.32 0.23 18.53
C MET A 38 2.14 -0.54 19.14
N LYS A 39 2.03 -0.53 20.47
CA LYS A 39 0.85 -1.06 21.14
C LYS A 39 -0.44 -0.35 20.69
N ALA A 40 -0.42 0.99 20.62
CA ALA A 40 -1.56 1.78 20.15
C ALA A 40 -1.93 1.46 18.69
N VAL A 41 -0.96 1.12 17.83
CA VAL A 41 -1.21 0.63 16.47
C VAL A 41 -1.99 -0.68 16.49
N PHE A 42 -1.59 -1.65 17.31
CA PHE A 42 -2.34 -2.92 17.47
C PHE A 42 -3.72 -2.71 18.10
N ASP A 43 -3.87 -1.81 19.07
CA ASP A 43 -5.18 -1.43 19.64
C ASP A 43 -6.09 -0.83 18.57
N GLN A 44 -5.55 0.03 17.69
CA GLN A 44 -6.30 0.57 16.57
C GLN A 44 -6.68 -0.52 15.56
N MET A 45 -5.80 -1.49 15.28
CA MET A 45 -6.16 -2.66 14.46
C MET A 45 -7.28 -3.49 15.07
N ARG A 46 -7.30 -3.66 16.40
CA ARG A 46 -8.41 -4.33 17.10
C ARG A 46 -9.72 -3.58 16.90
N THR A 47 -9.68 -2.25 16.91
CA THR A 47 -10.84 -1.41 16.58
C THR A 47 -11.28 -1.62 15.13
N MET A 48 -10.35 -1.60 14.17
CA MET A 48 -10.65 -1.85 12.76
C MET A 48 -11.26 -3.23 12.52
N ARG A 49 -10.80 -4.25 13.25
CA ARG A 49 -11.35 -5.61 13.22
C ARG A 49 -12.83 -5.67 13.63
N GLY A 50 -13.30 -4.71 14.44
CA GLY A 50 -14.71 -4.58 14.81
C GLY A 50 -15.61 -4.06 13.69
N PHE A 51 -15.04 -3.49 12.61
CA PHE A 51 -15.79 -2.92 11.49
C PHE A 51 -15.81 -3.78 10.22
N VAL A 52 -15.04 -4.87 10.18
CA VAL A 52 -15.09 -5.83 9.07
C VAL A 52 -16.24 -6.82 9.25
N ASP A 53 -16.84 -7.29 8.16
CA ASP A 53 -17.92 -8.27 8.19
C ASP A 53 -17.42 -9.66 8.61
N SER A 54 -18.33 -10.57 8.97
CA SER A 54 -17.97 -11.91 9.47
C SER A 54 -17.30 -12.81 8.42
N ASN A 55 -17.46 -12.52 7.13
CA ASN A 55 -16.98 -13.34 6.02
C ASN A 55 -15.73 -12.73 5.36
N PHE A 56 -15.02 -11.83 6.05
CA PHE A 56 -13.82 -11.17 5.52
C PHE A 56 -12.65 -12.15 5.30
N SER A 57 -12.56 -13.22 6.11
CA SER A 57 -11.45 -14.16 6.06
C SER A 57 -11.39 -14.90 4.72
N GLY A 58 -10.22 -14.89 4.09
CA GLY A 58 -9.98 -15.52 2.79
C GLY A 58 -10.57 -14.77 1.59
N ARG A 59 -11.17 -13.59 1.79
CA ARG A 59 -11.72 -12.79 0.69
C ARG A 59 -10.60 -12.09 -0.10
N ASP A 60 -10.66 -12.20 -1.42
CA ASP A 60 -9.77 -11.45 -2.31
C ASP A 60 -10.09 -9.94 -2.30
N TRP A 61 -9.06 -9.11 -2.44
CA TRP A 61 -9.15 -7.65 -2.31
C TRP A 61 -10.17 -7.03 -3.26
N ASN A 62 -10.29 -7.54 -4.48
CA ASN A 62 -11.21 -7.04 -5.51
C ASN A 62 -12.67 -7.38 -5.18
N LEU A 63 -12.93 -8.45 -4.43
CA LEU A 63 -14.27 -8.74 -3.91
C LEU A 63 -14.67 -7.75 -2.81
N ALA A 64 -13.72 -7.34 -1.96
CA ALA A 64 -13.96 -6.25 -1.02
C ALA A 64 -14.17 -4.89 -1.74
N THR A 65 -13.44 -4.64 -2.82
CA THR A 65 -13.68 -3.47 -3.69
C THR A 65 -15.09 -3.50 -4.28
N ALA A 66 -15.54 -4.66 -4.76
CA ALA A 66 -16.88 -4.85 -5.29
C ALA A 66 -17.98 -4.59 -4.24
N MET A 67 -17.76 -4.94 -2.97
CA MET A 67 -18.71 -4.62 -1.90
C MET A 67 -18.93 -3.11 -1.73
N VAL A 68 -17.86 -2.32 -1.77
CA VAL A 68 -17.98 -0.84 -1.74
C VAL A 68 -18.72 -0.35 -2.98
N MET A 69 -18.35 -0.88 -4.14
CA MET A 69 -18.97 -0.52 -5.42
C MET A 69 -20.48 -0.83 -5.48
N ASN A 70 -20.91 -1.90 -4.80
CA ASN A 70 -22.31 -2.34 -4.72
C ASN A 70 -23.08 -1.71 -3.56
N GLY A 71 -22.45 -0.88 -2.73
CA GLY A 71 -23.07 -0.28 -1.55
C GLY A 71 -23.29 -1.26 -0.38
N GLU A 72 -22.57 -2.39 -0.38
CA GLU A 72 -22.58 -3.39 0.68
C GLU A 72 -21.56 -3.07 1.80
N ALA A 73 -20.55 -2.24 1.49
CA ALA A 73 -19.57 -1.72 2.42
C ALA A 73 -19.42 -0.20 2.27
N ALA A 74 -19.13 0.51 3.37
CA ALA A 74 -19.02 1.96 3.37
C ALA A 74 -17.69 2.48 2.81
N PHE A 75 -16.58 1.78 3.08
CA PHE A 75 -15.24 2.14 2.62
C PHE A 75 -14.32 0.91 2.59
N GLN A 76 -13.18 1.04 1.91
CA GLN A 76 -12.09 0.07 1.88
C GLN A 76 -10.77 0.83 2.04
N ILE A 77 -9.88 0.35 2.90
CA ILE A 77 -8.49 0.81 2.97
C ILE A 77 -7.66 -0.10 2.07
N MET A 78 -7.16 0.43 0.96
CA MET A 78 -6.41 -0.31 -0.06
C MET A 78 -5.59 0.67 -0.90
N GLY A 79 -4.57 0.18 -1.60
CA GLY A 79 -3.87 0.98 -2.60
C GLY A 79 -4.73 1.34 -3.81
N ASP A 80 -4.24 2.28 -4.60
CA ASP A 80 -4.97 2.89 -5.72
C ASP A 80 -5.25 1.93 -6.89
N TRP A 81 -4.68 0.72 -6.90
CA TRP A 81 -5.11 -0.33 -7.82
C TRP A 81 -6.60 -0.68 -7.65
N ALA A 82 -7.18 -0.45 -6.47
CA ALA A 82 -8.63 -0.55 -6.27
C ALA A 82 -9.42 0.40 -7.19
N LYS A 83 -8.88 1.59 -7.48
CA LYS A 83 -9.47 2.53 -8.44
C LYS A 83 -9.60 1.91 -9.83
N GLY A 84 -8.64 1.09 -10.26
CA GLY A 84 -8.68 0.37 -11.53
C GLY A 84 -9.95 -0.47 -11.69
N GLU A 85 -10.39 -1.15 -10.63
CA GLU A 85 -11.63 -1.94 -10.63
C GLU A 85 -12.88 -1.06 -10.79
N PHE A 86 -12.94 0.08 -10.10
CA PHE A 86 -14.04 1.05 -10.25
C PHE A 86 -14.11 1.58 -11.68
N LEU A 87 -12.98 1.97 -12.26
CA LEU A 87 -12.90 2.47 -13.63
C LEU A 87 -13.28 1.40 -14.66
N ALA A 88 -12.82 0.16 -14.47
CA ALA A 88 -13.18 -0.98 -15.32
C ALA A 88 -14.68 -1.28 -15.28
N ALA A 89 -15.35 -1.01 -14.16
CA ALA A 89 -16.80 -1.11 -14.01
C ALA A 89 -17.57 0.14 -14.50
N GLY A 90 -16.88 1.13 -15.09
CA GLY A 90 -17.49 2.36 -15.61
C GLY A 90 -17.93 3.34 -14.52
N LYS A 91 -17.37 3.25 -13.32
CA LYS A 91 -17.65 4.16 -12.20
C LYS A 91 -16.77 5.40 -12.29
N GLU A 92 -17.33 6.55 -11.98
CA GLU A 92 -16.68 7.86 -12.09
C GLU A 92 -16.23 8.38 -10.70
N PRO A 93 -14.95 8.73 -10.50
CA PRO A 93 -14.48 9.43 -9.30
C PRO A 93 -15.26 10.72 -9.05
N GLY A 94 -15.58 11.02 -7.79
CA GLY A 94 -16.33 12.23 -7.41
C GLY A 94 -17.85 12.12 -7.59
N LYS A 95 -18.34 11.05 -8.24
CA LYS A 95 -19.77 10.81 -8.45
C LYS A 95 -20.19 9.46 -7.87
N ASP A 96 -19.52 8.38 -8.28
CA ASP A 96 -19.84 7.02 -7.84
C ASP A 96 -18.98 6.59 -6.64
N PHE A 97 -17.76 7.13 -6.52
CA PHE A 97 -16.87 6.85 -5.39
C PHE A 97 -15.96 8.04 -5.09
N LEU A 98 -15.41 8.05 -3.88
CA LEU A 98 -14.40 8.99 -3.43
C LEU A 98 -13.12 8.25 -3.07
N CYS A 99 -12.00 8.95 -3.19
CA CYS A 99 -10.68 8.52 -2.75
C CYS A 99 -10.14 9.59 -1.81
N ALA A 100 -9.53 9.15 -0.72
CA ALA A 100 -8.91 10.03 0.24
C ALA A 100 -7.73 9.30 0.88
N SER A 101 -6.71 10.06 1.26
CA SER A 101 -5.63 9.56 2.10
C SER A 101 -6.19 9.06 3.43
N THR A 102 -5.65 7.97 3.95
CA THR A 102 -6.00 7.50 5.28
C THR A 102 -5.66 8.56 6.32
N PRO A 103 -6.41 8.69 7.43
CA PRO A 103 -6.15 9.72 8.42
C PRO A 103 -4.69 9.70 8.92
N GLY A 104 -4.05 10.88 8.92
CA GLY A 104 -2.64 11.04 9.26
C GLY A 104 -1.89 11.88 8.23
N GLU A 105 -0.59 12.05 8.45
CA GLU A 105 0.32 12.76 7.52
C GLU A 105 1.33 11.77 6.93
N GLY A 106 1.57 11.87 5.62
CA GLY A 106 2.56 11.07 4.89
C GLY A 106 1.98 10.25 3.75
N PHE A 107 2.87 9.68 2.95
CA PHE A 107 2.53 8.88 1.77
C PHE A 107 3.35 7.60 1.74
N LEU A 108 2.69 6.44 1.74
CA LEU A 108 3.33 5.14 1.56
C LEU A 108 3.35 4.78 0.07
N TYR A 109 4.53 4.78 -0.55
CA TYR A 109 4.65 4.43 -1.95
C TYR A 109 4.89 2.94 -2.16
N ASN A 110 4.33 2.41 -3.25
CA ASN A 110 4.73 1.16 -3.88
C ASN A 110 5.12 1.43 -5.34
N VAL A 111 6.16 0.75 -5.83
CA VAL A 111 6.64 0.93 -7.22
C VAL A 111 6.71 -0.42 -7.91
N ASP A 112 5.77 -0.65 -8.82
CA ASP A 112 5.80 -1.79 -9.74
C ASP A 112 7.00 -1.64 -10.68
N SER A 113 7.92 -2.62 -10.68
CA SER A 113 9.15 -2.58 -11.48
C SER A 113 9.36 -3.88 -12.27
N PHE A 114 9.89 -3.75 -13.48
CA PHE A 114 10.27 -4.87 -14.32
C PHE A 114 11.78 -5.12 -14.19
N ALA A 115 12.15 -6.23 -13.54
CA ALA A 115 13.53 -6.69 -13.50
C ALA A 115 13.89 -7.41 -14.81
N MET A 116 14.93 -6.93 -15.50
CA MET A 116 15.48 -7.58 -16.68
C MET A 116 16.50 -8.63 -16.23
N PHE A 117 16.13 -9.91 -16.31
CA PHE A 117 17.02 -11.01 -15.97
C PHE A 117 18.11 -11.17 -17.02
N ASP A 118 19.30 -11.59 -16.61
CA ASP A 118 20.37 -11.94 -17.54
C ASP A 118 19.92 -13.04 -18.51
N VAL A 119 20.04 -12.78 -19.80
CA VAL A 119 19.64 -13.69 -20.89
C VAL A 119 20.76 -13.89 -21.88
N ALA A 120 20.85 -15.11 -22.41
CA ALA A 120 21.79 -15.45 -23.48
C ALA A 120 21.15 -15.24 -24.86
N GLY A 121 21.90 -14.57 -25.75
CA GLY A 121 21.54 -14.34 -27.16
C GLY A 121 21.12 -12.90 -27.45
N ASP A 122 21.71 -12.30 -28.50
CA ASP A 122 21.56 -10.88 -28.85
C ASP A 122 20.09 -10.46 -29.03
N ASP A 123 19.25 -11.32 -29.63
CA ASP A 123 17.83 -11.03 -29.84
C ASP A 123 17.06 -10.87 -28.51
N LYS A 124 17.40 -11.65 -27.49
CA LYS A 124 16.73 -11.56 -26.17
C LYS A 124 17.16 -10.30 -25.44
N THR A 125 18.45 -9.97 -25.49
CA THR A 125 18.99 -8.72 -24.94
C THR A 125 18.35 -7.51 -25.63
N ALA A 126 18.27 -7.52 -26.96
CA ALA A 126 17.62 -6.46 -27.73
C ALA A 126 16.13 -6.33 -27.38
N GLY A 127 15.43 -7.46 -27.20
CA GLY A 127 14.04 -7.49 -26.76
C GLY A 127 13.83 -6.87 -25.37
N GLN A 128 14.67 -7.20 -24.39
CA GLN A 128 14.60 -6.62 -23.04
C GLN A 128 14.88 -5.12 -23.05
N LEU A 129 15.87 -4.66 -23.84
CA LEU A 129 16.18 -3.23 -23.99
C LEU A 129 15.02 -2.47 -24.64
N LEU A 130 14.38 -3.06 -25.66
CA LEU A 130 13.19 -2.48 -26.29
C LEU A 130 12.04 -2.39 -25.28
N LEU A 131 11.78 -3.46 -24.51
CA LEU A 131 10.76 -3.47 -23.48
C LEU A 131 11.00 -2.39 -22.42
N ALA A 132 12.24 -2.26 -21.93
CA ALA A 132 12.61 -1.22 -20.97
C ALA A 132 12.36 0.19 -21.52
N GLY A 133 12.72 0.44 -22.79
CA GLY A 133 12.46 1.71 -23.46
C GLY A 133 10.97 2.02 -23.62
N LEU A 134 10.16 1.00 -23.95
CA LEU A 134 8.71 1.15 -24.10
C LEU A 134 8.02 1.44 -22.77
N ILE A 135 8.37 0.71 -21.70
CA ILE A 135 7.75 0.87 -20.37
C ILE A 135 7.98 2.29 -19.83
N LEU A 136 9.14 2.89 -20.11
CA LEU A 136 9.44 4.27 -19.72
C LEU A 136 9.04 5.30 -20.79
N GLY A 137 8.36 4.91 -21.88
CA GLY A 137 7.82 5.85 -22.84
C GLY A 137 6.69 6.68 -22.22
N LYS A 138 6.65 8.00 -22.46
CA LYS A 138 5.61 8.89 -21.90
C LYS A 138 4.19 8.41 -22.22
N ASN A 139 3.95 7.99 -23.46
CA ASN A 139 2.65 7.50 -23.89
C ASN A 139 2.27 6.20 -23.17
N PHE A 140 3.21 5.27 -23.00
CA PHE A 140 2.97 4.04 -22.24
C PHE A 140 2.66 4.36 -20.79
N GLN A 141 3.50 5.18 -20.13
CA GLN A 141 3.28 5.61 -18.76
C GLN A 141 1.91 6.26 -18.58
N LYS A 142 1.48 7.13 -19.50
CA LYS A 142 0.14 7.71 -19.46
C LYS A 142 -0.96 6.65 -19.56
N VAL A 143 -0.99 5.89 -20.66
CA VAL A 143 -2.08 4.93 -20.94
C VAL A 143 -2.13 3.81 -19.90
N PHE A 144 -0.98 3.29 -19.50
CA PHE A 144 -0.90 2.24 -18.49
C PHE A 144 -1.48 2.71 -17.15
N ASN A 145 -1.03 3.88 -16.66
CA ASN A 145 -1.43 4.37 -15.34
C ASN A 145 -2.91 4.83 -15.31
N LEU A 146 -3.45 5.36 -16.43
CA LEU A 146 -4.88 5.64 -16.55
C LEU A 146 -5.75 4.40 -16.32
N ASN A 147 -5.32 3.23 -16.81
CA ASN A 147 -6.05 1.98 -16.62
C ASN A 147 -5.74 1.32 -15.27
N LYS A 148 -4.48 1.35 -14.83
CA LYS A 148 -4.01 0.69 -13.61
C LYS A 148 -4.57 1.32 -12.33
N GLY A 149 -4.85 2.62 -12.36
CA GLY A 149 -5.26 3.39 -11.18
C GLY A 149 -4.13 4.17 -10.51
N SER A 150 -2.88 3.92 -10.88
CA SER A 150 -1.69 4.56 -10.31
C SER A 150 -1.34 5.91 -10.98
N ILE A 151 -0.35 6.60 -10.42
CA ILE A 151 0.31 7.76 -11.06
C ILE A 151 1.57 7.33 -11.82
N PRO A 152 1.95 8.01 -12.92
CA PRO A 152 3.18 7.72 -13.65
C PRO A 152 4.44 7.83 -12.80
N ALA A 153 5.37 6.87 -12.97
CA ALA A 153 6.71 6.96 -12.38
C ALA A 153 7.54 8.09 -13.00
N ARG A 154 7.19 8.51 -14.23
CA ARG A 154 7.79 9.67 -14.89
C ARG A 154 7.11 10.96 -14.44
N THR A 155 7.90 11.84 -13.85
CA THR A 155 7.46 13.17 -13.41
C THR A 155 7.17 14.15 -14.55
N ASP A 156 7.53 13.81 -15.79
CA ASP A 156 7.34 14.64 -16.99
C ASP A 156 6.19 14.17 -17.89
N VAL A 157 5.31 13.33 -17.36
CA VAL A 157 4.02 12.94 -17.97
C VAL A 157 2.95 13.92 -17.49
N ALA A 158 2.23 14.53 -18.43
CA ALA A 158 1.11 15.41 -18.10
C ALA A 158 -0.02 14.61 -17.44
N LEU A 159 -0.61 15.18 -16.39
CA LEU A 159 -1.72 14.58 -15.65
C LEU A 159 -3.09 15.12 -16.08
N ASP A 160 -3.17 15.94 -17.12
CA ASP A 160 -4.39 16.58 -17.60
C ASP A 160 -5.56 15.62 -17.92
N GLU A 161 -5.25 14.43 -18.41
CA GLU A 161 -6.24 13.38 -18.69
C GLU A 161 -6.50 12.42 -17.52
N PHE A 162 -5.78 12.57 -16.41
CA PHE A 162 -5.98 11.76 -15.22
C PHE A 162 -7.13 12.29 -14.37
N ASP A 163 -7.79 11.38 -13.65
CA ASP A 163 -8.89 11.72 -12.76
C ASP A 163 -8.46 12.45 -11.48
N SER A 164 -9.44 12.94 -10.74
CA SER A 164 -9.22 13.68 -9.49
C SER A 164 -8.48 12.87 -8.43
N CYS A 165 -8.62 11.54 -8.40
CA CYS A 165 -7.90 10.70 -7.45
C CYS A 165 -6.41 10.63 -7.77
N ALA A 166 -6.07 10.51 -9.05
CA ALA A 166 -4.68 10.56 -9.49
C ALA A 166 -4.05 11.95 -9.25
N HIS A 167 -4.80 13.05 -9.39
CA HIS A 167 -4.32 14.38 -9.01
C HIS A 167 -4.07 14.50 -7.50
N THR A 168 -4.98 14.00 -6.67
CA THR A 168 -4.78 13.94 -5.21
C THR A 168 -3.55 13.12 -4.87
N SER A 169 -3.41 11.90 -5.42
CA SER A 169 -2.25 11.04 -5.17
C SER A 169 -0.93 11.70 -5.57
N ALA A 170 -0.87 12.32 -6.76
CA ALA A 170 0.33 13.03 -7.21
C ALA A 170 0.68 14.23 -6.31
N LYS A 171 -0.34 14.98 -5.85
CA LYS A 171 -0.14 16.09 -4.93
C LYS A 171 0.34 15.60 -3.56
N ASP A 172 -0.34 14.63 -2.97
CA ASP A 172 -0.02 14.10 -1.64
C ASP A 172 1.37 13.47 -1.62
N MET A 173 1.77 12.77 -2.70
CA MET A 173 3.12 12.25 -2.85
C MET A 173 4.16 13.38 -2.94
N ALA A 174 3.89 14.43 -3.71
CA ALA A 174 4.81 15.56 -3.86
C ALA A 174 4.98 16.35 -2.55
N ASP A 175 3.87 16.62 -1.86
CA ASP A 175 3.87 17.29 -0.56
C ASP A 175 4.61 16.44 0.49
N SER A 176 4.33 15.13 0.55
CA SER A 176 5.03 14.21 1.45
C SER A 176 6.53 14.14 1.15
N ASN A 177 6.92 14.15 -0.13
CA ASN A 177 8.32 14.17 -0.51
C ASN A 177 9.02 15.47 -0.07
N ALA A 178 8.35 16.61 -0.21
CA ALA A 178 8.88 17.89 0.26
C ALA A 178 8.92 17.99 1.79
N GLY A 179 7.97 17.36 2.48
CA GLY A 179 7.83 17.35 3.94
C GLY A 179 8.66 16.29 4.66
N GLY A 180 9.31 15.37 3.95
CA GLY A 180 10.08 14.27 4.54
C GLY A 180 9.21 13.12 5.09
N SER A 181 7.98 12.99 4.60
CA SER A 181 7.01 11.96 4.99
C SER A 181 6.62 11.02 3.83
N LEU A 182 7.37 11.05 2.73
CA LEU A 182 7.30 10.03 1.67
C LEU A 182 8.09 8.79 2.10
N LEU A 183 7.39 7.69 2.34
CA LEU A 183 7.95 6.49 2.95
C LEU A 183 7.68 5.23 2.11
N PRO A 184 8.61 4.27 2.09
CA PRO A 184 8.39 3.02 1.37
C PRO A 184 7.35 2.16 2.11
N SER A 185 6.34 1.66 1.39
CA SER A 185 5.43 0.63 1.95
C SER A 185 6.21 -0.63 2.33
N TYR A 186 5.96 -1.17 3.54
CA TYR A 186 6.54 -2.44 3.93
C TYR A 186 5.68 -3.61 3.43
N ALA A 187 4.35 -3.46 3.44
CA ALA A 187 3.40 -4.48 2.99
C ALA A 187 3.54 -4.74 1.48
N HIS A 188 4.00 -3.75 0.72
CA HIS A 188 4.19 -3.82 -0.73
C HIS A 188 5.66 -3.88 -1.15
N GLY A 189 6.54 -4.36 -0.25
CA GLY A 189 7.90 -4.80 -0.60
C GLY A 189 8.91 -3.69 -0.91
N MET A 190 8.60 -2.43 -0.54
CA MET A 190 9.50 -1.31 -0.75
C MET A 190 10.48 -1.12 0.41
N ALA A 191 10.03 -1.29 1.65
CA ALA A 191 10.86 -1.07 2.83
C ALA A 191 11.65 -2.32 3.23
N LEU A 192 10.94 -3.46 3.31
CA LEU A 192 11.47 -4.73 3.79
C LEU A 192 11.27 -5.81 2.74
N ARG A 193 12.16 -6.81 2.72
CA ARG A 193 12.12 -7.93 1.77
C ARG A 193 12.26 -9.26 2.51
N GLY A 194 11.66 -10.30 1.95
CA GLY A 194 11.88 -11.67 2.40
C GLY A 194 11.33 -11.95 3.79
N ALA A 195 12.15 -12.55 4.65
CA ALA A 195 11.71 -13.11 5.93
C ALA A 195 11.12 -12.04 6.88
N GLN A 196 11.71 -10.85 6.93
CA GLN A 196 11.29 -9.80 7.87
C GLN A 196 9.88 -9.27 7.56
N SER A 197 9.56 -8.99 6.29
CA SER A 197 8.21 -8.54 5.93
C SER A 197 7.16 -9.64 6.12
N GLY A 198 7.52 -10.90 5.83
CA GLY A 198 6.67 -12.06 6.11
C GLY A 198 6.38 -12.22 7.59
N ALA A 199 7.40 -12.15 8.43
CA ALA A 199 7.31 -12.23 9.88
C ALA A 199 6.36 -11.16 10.46
N ILE A 200 6.52 -9.89 10.07
CA ILE A 200 5.61 -8.82 10.49
C ILE A 200 4.17 -9.13 10.04
N THR A 201 4.00 -9.56 8.79
CA THR A 201 2.68 -9.89 8.23
C THR A 201 2.00 -11.02 9.00
N ASP A 202 2.74 -12.04 9.41
CA ASP A 202 2.23 -13.17 10.18
C ASP A 202 1.75 -12.73 11.57
N VAL A 203 2.52 -11.87 12.25
CA VAL A 203 2.11 -11.31 13.56
C VAL A 203 0.87 -10.45 13.42
N VAL A 204 0.84 -9.54 12.43
CA VAL A 204 -0.31 -8.68 12.14
C VAL A 204 -1.57 -9.51 11.85
N THR A 205 -1.44 -10.53 10.99
CA THR A 205 -2.54 -11.42 10.62
C THR A 205 -3.00 -12.23 11.82
N SER A 206 -2.08 -12.72 12.65
CA SER A 206 -2.41 -13.49 13.86
C SER A 206 -3.16 -12.64 14.87
N HIS A 207 -2.71 -11.41 15.11
CA HIS A 207 -3.40 -10.45 15.96
C HIS A 207 -4.81 -10.16 15.43
N PHE A 208 -4.94 -9.80 14.15
CA PHE A 208 -6.22 -9.41 13.56
C PHE A 208 -7.27 -10.54 13.54
N ASN A 209 -6.83 -11.80 13.43
CA ASN A 209 -7.70 -12.96 13.27
C ASN A 209 -7.92 -13.79 14.54
N SER A 210 -7.38 -13.37 15.68
CA SER A 210 -7.53 -14.08 16.96
C SER A 210 -7.85 -13.11 18.11
N ASP A 211 -7.96 -13.65 19.32
CA ASP A 211 -8.10 -12.88 20.57
C ASP A 211 -6.75 -12.46 21.17
N MET A 212 -5.65 -12.55 20.41
CA MET A 212 -4.32 -12.09 20.82
C MET A 212 -4.36 -10.63 21.26
N SER A 213 -3.76 -10.34 22.43
CA SER A 213 -3.69 -8.98 22.96
C SER A 213 -2.66 -8.14 22.20
N SER A 214 -2.81 -6.82 22.24
CA SER A 214 -1.82 -5.89 21.66
C SER A 214 -0.44 -6.02 22.33
N ASP A 215 -0.41 -6.30 23.64
CA ASP A 215 0.84 -6.55 24.37
C ASP A 215 1.55 -7.81 23.84
N ASP A 216 0.81 -8.90 23.65
CA ASP A 216 1.36 -10.13 23.08
C ASP A 216 1.82 -9.93 21.62
N ALA A 217 1.05 -9.17 20.83
CA ALA A 217 1.39 -8.86 19.46
C ALA A 217 2.70 -8.06 19.35
N VAL A 218 2.92 -7.08 20.24
CA VAL A 218 4.19 -6.33 20.32
C VAL A 218 5.36 -7.25 20.66
N GLN A 219 5.20 -8.14 21.64
CA GLN A 219 6.27 -9.09 22.01
C GLN A 219 6.57 -10.08 20.88
N MET A 220 5.53 -10.58 20.21
CA MET A 220 5.67 -11.48 19.07
C MET A 220 6.30 -10.77 17.87
N LEU A 221 5.98 -9.50 17.64
CA LEU A 221 6.58 -8.67 16.59
C LEU A 221 8.09 -8.56 16.77
N LEU A 222 8.55 -8.21 17.97
CA LEU A 222 9.99 -8.12 18.26
C LEU A 222 10.70 -9.46 18.01
N GLN A 223 10.14 -10.56 18.49
CA GLN A 223 10.73 -11.90 18.31
C GLN A 223 10.80 -12.32 16.84
N ALA A 224 9.84 -11.87 16.03
CA ALA A 224 9.71 -12.29 14.65
C ALA A 224 10.67 -11.54 13.69
N VAL A 225 11.12 -10.33 14.06
CA VAL A 225 12.00 -9.51 13.20
C VAL A 225 13.50 -9.61 13.56
N GLN A 226 13.84 -10.30 14.65
CA GLN A 226 15.22 -10.68 15.03
C GLN A 226 15.70 -11.89 14.22
#